data_AF-A0A164P032-F1
#
_entry.id   AF-A0A164P032-F1
#
_cell.length_a   1.000
_cell.length_b   1.000
_cell.length_c   1.000
_cell.angle_alpha   90.00
_cell.angle_beta   90.00
_cell.angle_gamma   90.00
#
_symmetry.space_group_name_H-M   'P 1'
#
loop_
_entity.id
_entity.type
_entity.pdbx_description
1 polymer ?
#
loop_
_entity_poly.entity_id
_entity_poly.type
_entity_poly.pdbx_seq_one_letter_code
_entity_poly.pdbx_strand_id
1 'polypeptide(L)' 'MFETAGFEVVLLEYCDENGQFYYNEWDANDGVIFRSKKYDSRNKGDKLGFPSLIVDAIKR' A
#
# COMPACT_ATOMS: atom_id res chain seq x y z
N MET A 1 -8.48 12.03 6.29
CA MET A 1 -9.84 11.59 5.88
C MET A 1 -10.33 10.39 6.67
N PHE A 2 -9.62 9.25 6.66
CA PHE A 2 -10.05 8.08 7.45
C PHE A 2 -9.90 8.30 8.96
N GLU A 3 -8.80 8.91 9.39
CA GLU A 3 -8.60 9.28 10.80
C GLU A 3 -9.69 10.22 11.33
N THR A 4 -10.14 11.18 10.51
CA THR A 4 -11.23 12.09 10.86
C THR A 4 -12.59 11.36 11.00
N ALA A 5 -12.72 10.15 10.43
CA ALA A 5 -13.86 9.27 10.62
C ALA A 5 -13.68 8.25 11.77
N GLY A 6 -12.60 8.38 12.56
CA GLY A 6 -12.31 7.55 13.72
C GLY A 6 -11.59 6.23 13.42
N PHE A 7 -10.97 6.10 12.25
CA PHE A 7 -10.14 4.93 11.92
C PHE A 7 -8.69 5.16 12.31
N GLU A 8 -8.02 4.10 12.76
CA GLU A 8 -6.57 4.04 12.80
C GLU A 8 -6.07 3.71 11.39
N VAL A 9 -5.07 4.44 10.90
CA VAL A 9 -4.59 4.31 9.52
C VAL A 9 -3.13 3.88 9.50
N VAL A 10 -2.85 2.79 8.77
CA VAL A 10 -1.50 2.33 8.46
C VAL A 10 -1.25 2.50 6.97
N LEU A 11 -0.19 3.22 6.61
CA LEU A 11 0.25 3.31 5.22
C LEU A 11 0.96 2.01 4.84
N LEU A 12 0.41 1.24 3.91
CA LEU A 12 1.03 0.00 3.44
C LEU A 12 1.92 0.23 2.23
N GLU A 13 1.50 1.07 1.28
CA GLU A 13 2.28 1.40 0.09
C GLU A 13 2.00 2.86 -0.31
N TYR A 14 3.02 3.67 -0.55
CA TYR A 14 2.86 5.07 -0.96
C TYR A 14 4.16 5.66 -1.53
N CYS A 15 4.04 6.74 -2.29
CA CYS A 15 5.17 7.62 -2.61
C CYS A 15 5.17 8.82 -1.66
N ASP A 16 6.35 9.25 -1.21
CA ASP A 16 6.50 10.53 -0.51
C ASP A 16 6.50 11.73 -1.47
N GLU A 17 6.69 12.92 -0.92
CA GLU A 17 6.73 14.18 -1.67
C GLU A 17 7.90 14.26 -2.68
N ASN A 18 8.94 13.46 -2.49
CA ASN A 18 10.09 13.37 -3.39
C ASN A 18 9.89 12.32 -4.49
N GLY A 19 8.76 11.59 -4.46
CA GLY A 19 8.47 10.48 -5.36
C GLY A 19 9.14 9.16 -4.96
N GLN A 20 9.75 9.08 -3.78
CA GLN A 20 10.34 7.85 -3.26
C GLN A 20 9.23 6.91 -2.80
N PHE A 21 9.25 5.67 -3.28
CA PHE A 21 8.26 4.66 -2.91
C PHE A 21 8.63 3.95 -1.61
N TYR A 22 7.67 3.88 -0.68
CA TYR A 22 7.73 3.20 0.59
C TYR A 22 6.68 2.08 0.63
N TYR A 23 7.02 0.98 1.30
CA TYR A 23 6.07 -0.08 1.57
C TYR A 23 6.34 -0.74 2.93
N ASN A 24 5.26 -1.20 3.57
CA ASN A 24 5.27 -2.04 4.76
C ASN A 24 4.81 -3.45 4.38
N GLU A 25 5.33 -4.47 5.07
CA GLU A 25 4.87 -5.85 4.87
C GLU A 25 3.47 -6.04 5.45
N TRP A 26 2.68 -6.87 4.76
CA TRP A 26 1.35 -7.30 5.17
C TRP A 26 1.15 -8.76 4.75
N ASP A 27 0.30 -9.51 5.47
CA ASP A 27 0.09 -10.93 5.20
C ASP A 27 -0.95 -11.12 4.07
N ALA A 28 -0.58 -11.87 3.04
CA ALA A 28 -1.46 -12.23 1.95
C ALA A 28 -2.64 -13.11 2.38
N ASN A 29 -2.53 -13.80 3.53
CA ASN A 29 -3.61 -14.57 4.13
C ASN A 29 -4.77 -13.68 4.61
N ASP A 30 -4.50 -12.41 4.93
CA ASP A 30 -5.53 -11.44 5.34
C ASP A 30 -6.28 -10.84 4.13
N GLY A 31 -5.82 -11.13 2.91
CA GLY A 31 -6.47 -10.74 1.66
C GLY A 31 -5.51 -10.15 0.65
N VAL A 32 -5.45 -10.74 -0.54
CA VAL A 32 -4.52 -10.30 -1.59
C VAL A 32 -4.94 -8.97 -2.20
N ILE A 33 -4.07 -7.97 -2.09
CA ILE A 33 -4.17 -6.71 -2.83
C ILE A 33 -3.47 -6.85 -4.19
N PHE A 34 -4.22 -7.19 -5.24
CA PHE A 34 -3.69 -7.47 -6.58
C PHE A 34 -2.90 -6.29 -7.20
N ARG A 35 -3.19 -5.06 -6.78
CA ARG A 35 -2.53 -3.84 -7.27
C ARG A 35 -1.33 -3.39 -6.42
N SER A 36 -0.86 -4.24 -5.50
CA SER A 36 0.29 -3.93 -4.65
C SER A 36 1.63 -4.08 -5.39
N LYS A 37 2.71 -3.57 -4.81
CA LYS A 37 4.09 -3.79 -5.29
C LYS A 37 4.37 -5.26 -5.56
N LYS A 38 3.88 -6.14 -4.67
CA LYS A 38 4.15 -7.58 -4.69
C LYS A 38 3.38 -8.34 -5.79
N TYR A 39 2.16 -7.93 -6.11
CA TYR A 39 1.25 -8.72 -6.95
C TYR A 39 0.89 -8.07 -8.28
N ASP A 40 1.10 -6.76 -8.46
CA ASP A 40 0.76 -6.11 -9.71
C ASP A 40 1.71 -6.57 -10.83
N SER A 41 1.15 -7.20 -11.88
CA SER A 41 1.91 -7.76 -13.00
C SER A 41 2.69 -6.74 -13.82
N ARG A 42 2.42 -5.43 -13.63
CA ARG A 42 3.15 -4.33 -14.26
C ARG A 42 4.43 -3.98 -13.50
N ASN A 43 4.54 -4.38 -12.23
CA ASN A 43 5.79 -4.34 -11.47
C ASN A 43 6.62 -5.57 -11.86
N LYS A 44 7.84 -5.35 -12.34
CA LYS A 44 8.68 -6.43 -12.91
C LYS A 44 10.09 -6.37 -12.32
N GLY A 45 10.45 -7.44 -11.61
CA GLY A 45 11.71 -7.49 -10.88
C GLY A 45 11.81 -6.31 -9.91
N ASP A 46 12.92 -5.60 -9.95
CA ASP A 46 13.16 -4.41 -9.11
C ASP A 46 12.53 -3.13 -9.66
N LYS A 47 11.88 -3.19 -10.83
CA LYS A 47 11.26 -2.01 -11.45
C LYS A 47 9.79 -1.89 -11.02
N LEU A 48 9.50 -0.82 -10.30
CA LEU A 48 8.14 -0.39 -9.99
C LEU A 48 7.53 0.32 -11.21
N GLY A 49 6.75 -0.40 -12.00
CA GLY A 49 6.06 0.12 -13.19
C GLY A 49 4.74 0.79 -12.87
N PHE A 50 4.15 0.47 -11.72
CA PHE A 50 2.90 1.06 -11.24
C PHE A 50 2.98 1.24 -9.72
N PRO A 51 3.36 2.43 -9.23
CA PRO A 51 3.33 2.74 -7.81
C PRO A 51 1.86 2.82 -7.34
N SER A 52 1.62 2.19 -6.21
CA SER A 52 0.34 2.10 -5.52
C SER A 52 0.27 3.11 -4.37
N LEU A 53 -0.96 3.47 -4.00
CA LEU A 53 -1.27 4.10 -2.72
C LEU A 53 -2.26 3.19 -2.00
N ILE A 54 -1.81 2.54 -0.93
CA ILE A 54 -2.58 1.59 -0.15
C ILE A 54 -2.51 2.01 1.31
N VAL A 55 -3.68 2.10 1.92
CA VAL A 55 -3.85 2.36 3.34
C VAL A 55 -4.71 1.26 3.94
N ASP A 56 -4.32 0.75 5.09
CA ASP A 56 -5.17 -0.07 5.92
C ASP A 56 -5.85 0.83 6.95
N ALA A 57 -7.18 0.83 6.96
CA ALA A 57 -7.99 1.68 7.82
C ALA A 57 -8.81 0.80 8.76
N ILE A 58 -8.38 0.76 10.03
CA ILE A 58 -8.88 -0.16 11.04
C ILE A 58 -9.85 0.58 11.94
N LYS A 59 -11.07 0.05 12.07
CA LYS A 59 -12.05 0.53 13.05
C LYS A 59 -12.01 -0.36 14.29
N ARG A 60 -11.80 0.26 15.45
CA ARG A 60 -11.84 -0.40 16.75
C ARG A 60 -13.24 -0.38 17.35
#